data_AF-A0A813KXQ6-F1
#
_entry.id   AF-A0A813KXQ6-F1
#
_cell.length_a   1.000
_cell.length_b   1.000
_cell.length_c   1.000
_cell.angle_alpha   90.00
_cell.angle_beta   90.00
_cell.angle_gamma   90.00
#
_symmetry.space_group_name_H-M   'P 1'
#
loop_
_entity.id
_entity.type
_entity.pdbx_description
1 polymer ?
#
loop_
_entity_poly.entity_id
_entity_poly.type
_entity_poly.pdbx_seq_one_letter_code
_entity_poly.pdbx_strand_id
1 'polypeptide(L)'
;MCSAPERQKVRPYIAYSILVVTQVASALGCSVASAEVGADGHCSAAALGGALLQTAASSGVVKLGGSFQGDHWHSKQPALSNQTEGSQASDLGTKTPDETVLIKLQEQLKLVKLQPDRSFHAVSKLALAFLTLSLVAVLASYCLNRMLAKPRPRPTLQAAVQAVISARRLGDTTFGKAPRAAMHPAQRLERIPVDIYGAAVSSCIRDIQVLMRGDHENATSIRAARVVASICGVWLHLGLQSYVSYMVAWTSSSVMVREFREQYNSFELHMYTSGSTDVPATVVGMDHALRGIDKYWHPENFLVLTEEARASMCQMPFAHDFFFLVIILIWTLSIVVDLRKCLQMFHAFVVTMPRAPSLIDSCELERQRRDDPTVAIVGVPLAMKVFLTAAVFIPRAAIDCWILWLGCLWLAATSSLGDLVMNTVALEFVVLLNSLVLFALVPKHGLDGLERTKVLVASSRHSSAGQALISTLAWAVFCFCWCTSFVYYLQSVLPDYKWDVQDVCNVWESAMTAQEATGSTILPAAGQEGGVSGAASGMGRILLALGLA
;
A
#
# COMPACT_ATOMS: atom_id res chain seq x y z
N MET A 1 64.08 9.72 33.73
CA MET A 1 62.74 9.88 34.35
C MET A 1 61.75 10.24 33.24
N CYS A 2 61.08 9.24 32.65
CA CYS A 2 59.98 9.44 31.72
C CYS A 2 58.74 8.83 32.36
N SER A 3 57.73 9.64 32.67
CA SER A 3 56.44 9.15 33.16
C SER A 3 55.60 8.63 31.99
N ALA A 4 55.03 7.45 32.15
CA ALA A 4 54.11 6.83 31.21
C ALA A 4 52.72 7.50 31.30
N PRO A 5 51.96 7.59 30.19
CA PRO A 5 50.61 8.11 30.25
C PRO A 5 49.64 7.06 30.80
N GLU A 6 48.83 7.52 31.74
CA GLU A 6 47.81 6.79 32.49
C GLU A 6 46.69 6.27 31.55
N ARG A 7 46.44 4.96 31.58
CA ARG A 7 45.35 4.32 30.82
C ARG A 7 44.00 4.68 31.43
N GLN A 8 43.32 5.65 30.83
CA GLN A 8 41.93 5.97 31.16
C GLN A 8 41.00 4.81 30.76
N LYS A 9 40.30 4.25 31.76
CA LYS A 9 39.35 3.14 31.61
C LYS A 9 38.12 3.59 30.82
N VAL A 10 38.02 3.14 29.56
CA VAL A 10 36.79 3.20 28.75
C VAL A 10 35.79 2.18 29.29
N ARG A 11 34.98 2.54 30.29
CA ARG A 11 33.90 1.68 30.83
C ARG A 11 32.52 2.30 31.17
N PRO A 12 32.06 3.45 30.62
CA PRO A 12 30.65 3.84 30.79
C PRO A 12 29.73 3.59 29.57
N TYR A 13 30.25 3.30 28.37
CA TYR A 13 29.42 3.34 27.14
C TYR A 13 28.57 2.10 26.85
N ILE A 14 28.95 0.92 27.38
CA ILE A 14 28.17 -0.32 27.21
C ILE A 14 26.89 -0.26 28.08
N ALA A 15 26.97 0.35 29.27
CA ALA A 15 25.82 0.51 30.16
C ALA A 15 24.73 1.41 29.55
N TYR A 16 25.11 2.47 28.83
CA TYR A 16 24.17 3.39 28.18
C TYR A 16 23.42 2.74 27.00
N SER A 17 24.09 1.89 26.23
CA SER A 17 23.48 1.20 25.09
C SER A 17 22.48 0.14 25.55
N ILE A 18 22.77 -0.54 26.66
CA ILE A 18 21.85 -1.48 27.31
C ILE A 18 20.63 -0.69 27.84
N LEU A 19 20.84 0.41 28.57
CA LEU A 19 19.76 1.22 29.14
C LEU A 19 18.74 1.71 28.10
N VAL A 20 19.21 2.17 26.93
CA VAL A 20 18.33 2.63 25.84
C VAL A 20 17.52 1.48 25.26
N VAL A 21 18.11 0.30 25.10
CA VAL A 21 17.39 -0.90 24.62
C VAL A 21 16.38 -1.38 25.66
N THR A 22 16.69 -1.33 26.96
CA THR A 22 15.74 -1.70 28.03
C THR A 22 14.59 -0.69 28.14
N GLN A 23 14.84 0.61 27.95
CA GLN A 23 13.79 1.64 27.95
C GLN A 23 12.85 1.49 26.75
N VAL A 24 13.38 1.17 25.57
CA VAL A 24 12.58 0.88 24.37
C VAL A 24 11.79 -0.41 24.53
N ALA A 25 12.38 -1.47 25.09
CA ALA A 25 11.67 -2.73 25.37
C ALA A 25 10.55 -2.55 26.42
N SER A 26 10.80 -1.74 27.45
CA SER A 26 9.81 -1.40 28.48
C SER A 26 8.67 -0.55 27.93
N ALA A 27 8.95 0.39 27.02
CA ALA A 27 7.92 1.19 26.35
C ALA A 27 7.05 0.36 25.38
N LEU A 28 7.56 -0.78 24.90
CA LEU A 28 6.86 -1.72 24.02
C LEU A 28 6.16 -2.86 24.78
N GLY A 29 6.12 -2.80 26.12
CA GLY A 29 5.46 -3.82 26.95
C GLY A 29 6.17 -5.18 26.99
N CYS A 30 7.42 -5.27 26.54
CA CYS A 30 8.23 -6.48 26.66
C CYS A 30 8.86 -6.55 28.06
N SER A 31 8.46 -7.54 28.87
CA SER A 31 9.12 -7.83 30.14
C SER A 31 10.49 -8.47 29.89
N VAL A 32 11.56 -7.72 30.15
CA VAL A 32 12.95 -8.23 30.10
C VAL A 32 13.33 -8.64 31.51
N ALA A 33 13.47 -9.95 31.77
CA ALA A 33 14.03 -10.44 33.02
C ALA A 33 15.51 -10.04 33.12
N SER A 34 15.88 -9.36 34.21
CA SER A 34 17.26 -8.99 34.51
C SER A 34 18.14 -10.24 34.64
N ALA A 35 19.11 -10.41 33.73
CA ALA A 35 20.20 -11.35 33.91
C ALA A 35 21.32 -10.67 34.73
N GLU A 36 21.60 -11.18 35.93
CA GLU A 36 22.79 -10.79 36.69
C GLU A 36 24.06 -11.21 35.92
N VAL A 37 24.96 -10.25 35.70
CA VAL A 37 26.27 -10.49 35.09
C VAL A 37 27.24 -10.89 36.20
N GLY A 38 27.57 -12.19 36.26
CA GLY A 38 28.67 -12.70 37.08
C GLY A 38 30.03 -12.15 36.61
N ALA A 39 30.97 -12.00 37.56
CA ALA A 39 32.25 -11.28 37.39
C ALA A 39 33.24 -11.90 36.39
N ASP A 40 32.94 -13.08 35.85
CA ASP A 40 33.87 -13.82 34.99
C ASP A 40 33.36 -13.78 33.53
N GLY A 41 33.93 -12.87 32.75
CA GLY A 41 33.49 -12.51 31.40
C GLY A 41 33.66 -13.60 30.33
N HIS A 42 32.85 -14.65 30.36
CA HIS A 42 32.66 -15.59 29.26
C HIS A 42 31.16 -15.86 29.00
N CYS A 43 30.63 -15.33 27.89
CA CYS A 43 29.32 -15.70 27.37
C CYS A 43 29.46 -16.88 26.39
N SER A 44 28.89 -18.03 26.73
CA SER A 44 28.68 -19.15 25.81
C SER A 44 27.40 -18.93 24.99
N ALA A 45 27.47 -19.13 23.67
CA ALA A 45 26.39 -18.93 22.70
C ALA A 45 25.21 -19.92 22.84
N ALA A 46 25.24 -20.84 23.81
CA ALA A 46 24.20 -21.85 24.01
C ALA A 46 22.99 -21.34 24.83
N ALA A 47 23.10 -20.22 25.54
CA ALA A 47 22.04 -19.75 26.45
C ALA A 47 20.89 -18.96 25.76
N LEU A 48 21.08 -18.49 24.52
CA LEU A 48 20.06 -17.71 23.81
C LEU A 48 19.03 -18.56 23.03
N GLY A 49 19.31 -19.85 22.81
CA GLY A 49 18.45 -20.73 22.01
C GLY A 49 17.27 -21.35 22.77
N GLY A 50 17.36 -21.47 24.10
CA GLY A 50 16.33 -22.14 24.92
C GLY A 50 15.16 -21.23 25.32
N ALA A 51 15.38 -19.92 25.47
CA ALA A 51 14.37 -19.01 26.01
C ALA A 51 13.26 -18.62 25.01
N LEU A 52 13.44 -18.88 23.71
CA LEU A 52 12.45 -18.56 22.67
C LEU A 52 11.48 -19.70 22.36
N LEU A 53 11.71 -20.92 22.85
CA LEU A 53 10.86 -22.08 22.56
C LEU A 53 9.87 -22.45 23.67
N GLN A 54 9.93 -21.82 24.84
CA GLN A 54 9.13 -22.21 26.01
C GLN A 54 7.95 -21.27 26.30
N THR A 55 7.83 -20.14 25.61
CA THR A 55 6.71 -19.18 25.75
C THR A 55 5.54 -19.44 24.80
N ALA A 56 5.62 -20.43 23.91
CA ALA A 56 4.53 -20.79 22.99
C ALA A 56 3.62 -21.93 23.49
N ALA A 57 3.87 -22.50 24.67
CA ALA A 57 3.18 -23.71 25.15
C ALA A 57 2.31 -23.52 26.41
N SER A 58 2.14 -22.30 26.93
CA SER A 58 1.25 -22.06 28.07
C SER A 58 0.46 -20.75 27.93
N SER A 59 -0.67 -20.83 27.25
CA SER A 59 -1.76 -19.85 27.40
C SER A 59 -3.06 -20.62 27.47
N GLY A 60 -3.25 -21.24 28.63
CA GLY A 60 -4.54 -21.77 29.04
C GLY A 60 -5.55 -20.65 29.19
N VAL A 61 -6.78 -21.00 28.85
CA VAL A 61 -8.04 -20.30 29.09
C VAL A 61 -8.04 -19.52 30.41
N VAL A 62 -8.13 -18.20 30.32
CA VAL A 62 -8.52 -17.33 31.44
C VAL A 62 -9.94 -16.84 31.16
N LYS A 63 -10.91 -17.44 31.86
CA LYS A 63 -12.24 -16.88 32.06
C LYS A 63 -12.09 -15.65 32.96
N LEU A 64 -12.28 -14.46 32.41
CA LEU A 64 -12.60 -13.27 33.20
C LEU A 64 -14.09 -13.00 33.05
N GLY A 65 -14.85 -13.46 34.06
CA GLY A 65 -16.18 -12.96 34.33
C GLY A 65 -16.06 -11.60 34.99
N GLY A 66 -16.56 -10.57 34.31
CA GLY A 66 -16.85 -9.26 34.88
C GLY A 66 -18.22 -8.84 34.39
N SER A 67 -19.22 -8.86 35.28
CA SER A 67 -20.53 -8.28 35.01
C SER A 67 -20.38 -6.76 34.93
N PHE A 68 -20.45 -6.23 33.72
CA PHE A 68 -20.61 -4.80 33.50
C PHE A 68 -22.10 -4.54 33.27
N GLN A 69 -22.76 -4.11 34.34
CA GLN A 69 -24.13 -3.64 34.34
C GLN A 69 -24.10 -2.21 33.80
N GLY A 70 -24.30 -2.10 32.48
CA GLY A 70 -24.41 -0.84 31.75
C GLY A 70 -25.86 -0.53 31.49
N ASP A 71 -26.33 0.54 32.13
CA ASP A 71 -27.68 1.08 32.03
C ASP A 71 -28.07 1.49 30.60
N HIS A 72 -29.35 1.24 30.32
CA HIS A 72 -30.22 1.82 29.30
C HIS A 72 -29.60 2.83 28.31
N TRP A 73 -29.30 2.33 27.10
CA TRP A 73 -29.43 3.12 25.87
C TRP A 73 -30.63 2.59 25.08
N HIS A 74 -31.81 3.10 25.43
CA HIS A 74 -32.98 3.03 24.56
C HIS A 74 -32.77 3.97 23.37
N SER A 75 -32.19 3.42 22.30
CA SER A 75 -32.40 3.95 20.95
C SER A 75 -33.89 3.77 20.64
N LYS A 76 -34.66 4.85 20.81
CA LYS A 76 -36.01 4.99 20.26
C LYS A 76 -35.94 4.72 18.76
N GLN A 77 -36.41 3.56 18.34
CA GLN A 77 -37.04 3.44 17.02
C GLN A 77 -38.17 4.49 16.98
N PRO A 78 -38.30 5.31 15.94
CA PRO A 78 -39.57 5.97 15.69
C PRO A 78 -40.58 4.85 15.42
N ALA A 79 -41.58 4.77 16.29
CA ALA A 79 -42.78 4.00 16.05
C ALA A 79 -43.34 4.44 14.69
N LEU A 80 -43.40 3.50 13.75
CA LEU A 80 -44.28 3.59 12.60
C LEU A 80 -45.70 3.66 13.14
N SER A 81 -46.18 4.90 13.31
CA SER A 81 -47.58 5.20 13.50
C SER A 81 -48.33 4.73 12.26
N ASN A 82 -49.36 3.93 12.49
CA ASN A 82 -50.46 3.69 11.56
C ASN A 82 -50.98 5.03 11.02
N GLN A 83 -50.48 5.45 9.86
CA GLN A 83 -51.17 6.38 8.99
C GLN A 83 -52.04 5.53 8.08
N THR A 84 -53.32 5.45 8.44
CA THR A 84 -54.39 5.21 7.48
C THR A 84 -54.33 6.33 6.42
N GLU A 85 -53.55 6.09 5.37
CA GLU A 85 -53.61 6.90 4.16
C GLU A 85 -54.93 6.60 3.46
N GLY A 86 -55.73 7.66 3.36
CA GLY A 86 -56.92 7.68 2.52
C GLY A 86 -56.52 7.45 1.07
N SER A 87 -57.22 6.50 0.47
CA SER A 87 -57.24 6.24 -0.96
C SER A 87 -57.52 7.52 -1.76
N GLN A 88 -56.47 8.10 -2.34
CA GLN A 88 -56.56 8.88 -3.57
C GLN A 88 -55.52 8.31 -4.54
N ALA A 89 -55.94 7.22 -5.20
CA ALA A 89 -55.34 6.75 -6.44
C ALA A 89 -55.46 7.87 -7.48
N SER A 90 -54.45 8.72 -7.54
CA SER A 90 -54.24 9.62 -8.66
C SER A 90 -53.49 8.82 -9.72
N ASP A 91 -54.18 8.65 -10.83
CA ASP A 91 -53.84 7.92 -12.04
C ASP A 91 -52.55 8.49 -12.68
N LEU A 92 -51.39 8.13 -12.11
CA LEU A 92 -50.10 8.32 -12.76
C LEU A 92 -50.02 7.28 -13.87
N GLY A 93 -50.47 7.69 -15.07
CA GLY A 93 -50.34 6.94 -16.30
C GLY A 93 -48.89 6.53 -16.51
N THR A 94 -48.58 5.31 -16.10
CA THR A 94 -47.37 4.60 -16.44
C THR A 94 -47.37 4.46 -17.95
N LYS A 95 -46.67 5.38 -18.64
CA LYS A 95 -46.37 5.23 -20.07
C LYS A 95 -45.53 3.97 -20.17
N THR A 96 -46.21 2.87 -20.53
CA THR A 96 -45.56 1.63 -20.88
C THR A 96 -44.56 1.96 -21.99
N PRO A 97 -43.29 1.56 -21.85
CA PRO A 97 -42.31 1.73 -22.91
C PRO A 97 -42.88 1.15 -24.20
N ASP A 98 -42.65 1.84 -25.32
CA ASP A 98 -43.10 1.44 -26.66
C ASP A 98 -42.82 -0.06 -26.84
N GLU A 99 -43.90 -0.84 -26.98
CA GLU A 99 -43.90 -2.31 -27.01
C GLU A 99 -42.90 -2.85 -28.05
N THR A 100 -42.70 -2.06 -29.12
CA THR A 100 -41.73 -2.31 -30.18
C THR A 100 -40.28 -2.37 -29.69
N VAL A 101 -39.90 -1.52 -28.72
CA VAL A 101 -38.55 -1.49 -28.14
C VAL A 101 -38.36 -2.70 -27.23
N LEU A 102 -39.39 -3.03 -26.44
CA LEU A 102 -39.34 -4.19 -25.54
C LEU A 102 -39.15 -5.49 -26.33
N ILE A 103 -39.88 -5.65 -27.44
CA ILE A 103 -39.77 -6.82 -28.33
C ILE A 103 -38.36 -6.94 -28.92
N LYS A 104 -37.80 -5.85 -29.44
CA LYS A 104 -36.41 -5.85 -29.97
C LYS A 104 -35.39 -6.19 -28.89
N LEU A 105 -35.56 -5.66 -27.68
CA LEU A 105 -34.65 -5.95 -26.58
C LEU A 105 -34.72 -7.42 -26.15
N GLN A 106 -35.93 -7.96 -26.10
CA GLN A 106 -36.18 -9.36 -25.78
C GLN A 106 -35.56 -10.31 -26.84
N GLU A 107 -35.59 -9.93 -28.12
CA GLU A 107 -34.88 -10.67 -29.17
C GLU A 107 -33.35 -10.62 -29.02
N GLN A 108 -32.78 -9.46 -28.68
CA GLN A 108 -31.34 -9.33 -28.44
C GLN A 108 -30.89 -10.14 -27.21
N LEU A 109 -31.66 -10.11 -26.12
CA LEU A 109 -31.38 -10.88 -24.90
C LEU A 109 -31.39 -12.40 -25.14
N LYS A 110 -32.29 -12.90 -26.00
CA LYS A 110 -32.32 -14.33 -26.39
C LYS A 110 -31.05 -14.81 -27.11
N LEU A 111 -30.28 -13.89 -27.69
CA LEU A 111 -29.01 -14.20 -28.36
C LEU A 111 -27.81 -14.21 -27.40
N VAL A 112 -27.98 -13.72 -26.17
CA VAL A 112 -26.98 -13.78 -25.11
C VAL A 112 -26.87 -15.22 -24.62
N LYS A 113 -26.01 -16.00 -25.25
CA LYS A 113 -25.57 -17.29 -24.73
C LYS A 113 -24.48 -17.03 -23.69
N LEU A 114 -24.72 -17.43 -22.44
CA LEU A 114 -23.67 -17.65 -21.45
C LEU A 114 -22.57 -18.48 -22.11
N GLN A 115 -21.41 -17.87 -22.34
CA GLN A 115 -20.23 -18.58 -22.83
C GLN A 115 -19.77 -19.51 -21.71
N PRO A 116 -19.91 -20.85 -21.87
CA PRO A 116 -19.49 -21.76 -20.82
C PRO A 116 -17.96 -21.77 -20.76
N ASP A 117 -17.44 -21.17 -19.70
CA ASP A 117 -16.25 -21.62 -18.97
C ASP A 117 -14.97 -21.86 -19.80
N ARG A 118 -14.67 -20.97 -20.76
CA ARG A 118 -13.44 -21.05 -21.58
C ARG A 118 -12.27 -20.20 -21.10
N SER A 119 -12.48 -19.32 -20.13
CA SER A 119 -11.48 -18.37 -19.63
C SER A 119 -10.85 -18.77 -18.29
N PHE A 120 -11.50 -19.61 -17.48
CA PHE A 120 -11.09 -19.82 -16.08
C PHE A 120 -9.70 -20.51 -15.95
N HIS A 121 -9.44 -21.57 -16.71
CA HIS A 121 -8.14 -22.26 -16.70
C HIS A 121 -7.07 -21.62 -17.58
N ALA A 122 -7.45 -20.97 -18.67
CA ALA A 122 -6.49 -20.33 -19.58
C ALA A 122 -5.94 -19.04 -18.98
N VAL A 123 -6.80 -18.21 -18.39
CA VAL A 123 -6.41 -16.93 -17.77
C VAL A 123 -5.71 -17.16 -16.43
N SER A 124 -6.01 -18.24 -15.70
CA SER A 124 -5.32 -18.60 -14.43
C SER A 124 -3.88 -19.03 -14.70
N LYS A 125 -3.69 -19.85 -15.75
CA LYS A 125 -2.36 -20.23 -16.25
C LYS A 125 -1.62 -19.02 -16.80
N LEU A 126 -2.32 -18.08 -17.45
CA LEU A 126 -1.72 -16.83 -17.93
C LEU A 126 -1.25 -15.95 -16.78
N ALA A 127 -2.09 -15.72 -15.77
CA ALA A 127 -1.80 -14.90 -14.60
C ALA A 127 -0.66 -15.50 -13.76
N LEU A 128 -0.66 -16.82 -13.54
CA LEU A 128 0.43 -17.53 -12.88
C LEU A 128 1.72 -17.49 -13.73
N ALA A 129 1.62 -17.67 -15.05
CA ALA A 129 2.75 -17.51 -15.97
C ALA A 129 3.30 -16.07 -15.93
N PHE A 130 2.44 -15.08 -15.78
CA PHE A 130 2.80 -13.68 -15.73
C PHE A 130 3.39 -13.25 -14.38
N LEU A 131 2.87 -13.76 -13.26
CA LEU A 131 3.45 -13.60 -11.92
C LEU A 131 4.82 -14.28 -11.85
N THR A 132 4.94 -15.49 -12.39
CA THR A 132 6.23 -16.18 -12.49
C THR A 132 7.18 -15.45 -13.44
N LEU A 133 6.72 -14.93 -14.59
CA LEU A 133 7.52 -14.08 -15.48
C LEU A 133 7.96 -12.78 -14.82
N SER A 134 7.12 -12.15 -13.99
CA SER A 134 7.44 -10.93 -13.27
C SER A 134 8.45 -11.19 -12.16
N LEU A 135 8.25 -12.27 -11.39
CA LEU A 135 9.21 -12.72 -10.39
C LEU A 135 10.53 -13.10 -11.04
N VAL A 136 10.49 -13.84 -12.16
CA VAL A 136 11.67 -14.18 -12.98
C VAL A 136 12.31 -12.92 -13.54
N ALA A 137 11.56 -11.91 -13.98
CA ALA A 137 12.12 -10.66 -14.49
C ALA A 137 12.79 -9.84 -13.39
N VAL A 138 12.21 -9.80 -12.18
CA VAL A 138 12.81 -9.14 -11.01
C VAL A 138 14.05 -9.89 -10.54
N LEU A 139 13.98 -11.22 -10.43
CA LEU A 139 15.11 -12.08 -10.08
C LEU A 139 16.18 -12.08 -11.16
N ALA A 140 15.81 -12.05 -12.44
CA ALA A 140 16.72 -11.93 -13.57
C ALA A 140 17.35 -10.54 -13.59
N SER A 141 16.60 -9.47 -13.33
CA SER A 141 17.14 -8.11 -13.19
C SER A 141 18.11 -8.04 -12.01
N TYR A 142 17.80 -8.70 -10.89
CA TYR A 142 18.69 -8.83 -9.72
C TYR A 142 19.95 -9.67 -10.02
N CYS A 143 19.79 -10.83 -10.66
CA CYS A 143 20.89 -11.71 -11.04
C CYS A 143 21.75 -11.08 -12.12
N LEU A 144 21.15 -10.42 -13.11
CA LEU A 144 21.83 -9.65 -14.14
C LEU A 144 22.57 -8.47 -13.50
N ASN A 145 21.99 -7.80 -12.50
CA ASN A 145 22.71 -6.82 -11.66
C ASN A 145 23.94 -7.43 -11.00
N ARG A 146 23.80 -8.63 -10.44
CA ARG A 146 24.88 -9.35 -9.75
C ARG A 146 25.96 -9.86 -10.72
N MET A 147 25.59 -10.23 -11.95
CA MET A 147 26.53 -10.68 -12.98
C MET A 147 27.21 -9.52 -13.72
N LEU A 148 26.47 -8.46 -14.02
CA LEU A 148 26.98 -7.23 -14.64
C LEU A 148 27.78 -6.39 -13.65
N ALA A 149 27.53 -6.53 -12.34
CA ALA A 149 28.49 -6.15 -11.32
C ALA A 149 29.71 -7.06 -11.47
N LYS A 150 30.65 -6.67 -12.37
CA LYS A 150 31.97 -7.29 -12.45
C LYS A 150 32.44 -7.50 -11.02
N PRO A 151 32.80 -8.73 -10.61
CA PRO A 151 33.30 -8.98 -9.28
C PRO A 151 34.47 -8.02 -9.10
N ARG A 152 34.27 -6.97 -8.28
CA ARG A 152 35.39 -6.14 -7.87
C ARG A 152 36.34 -7.14 -7.24
N PRO A 153 37.59 -7.29 -7.73
CA PRO A 153 38.59 -8.01 -6.96
C PRO A 153 38.52 -7.34 -5.59
N ARG A 154 38.04 -8.08 -4.58
CA ARG A 154 38.09 -7.59 -3.21
C ARG A 154 39.57 -7.25 -3.06
N PRO A 155 39.96 -5.97 -2.87
CA PRO A 155 41.33 -5.71 -2.52
C PRO A 155 41.55 -6.62 -1.32
N THR A 156 42.51 -7.53 -1.42
CA THR A 156 42.84 -8.42 -0.30
C THR A 156 42.92 -7.50 0.91
N LEU A 157 42.38 -7.93 2.05
CA LEU A 157 42.42 -7.10 3.26
C LEU A 157 43.86 -6.56 3.46
N GLN A 158 44.86 -7.36 3.09
CA GLN A 158 46.25 -6.95 2.87
C GLN A 158 46.46 -5.79 1.90
N ALA A 159 46.04 -5.83 0.62
CA ALA A 159 46.22 -4.70 -0.31
C ALA A 159 45.51 -3.41 0.13
N ALA A 160 44.31 -3.49 0.73
CA ALA A 160 43.63 -2.31 1.27
C ALA A 160 44.35 -1.76 2.51
N VAL A 161 44.77 -2.64 3.42
CA VAL A 161 45.55 -2.27 4.61
C VAL A 161 46.95 -1.77 4.22
N GLN A 162 47.61 -2.37 3.23
CA GLN A 162 48.89 -1.91 2.71
C GLN A 162 48.77 -0.58 2.00
N ALA A 163 47.72 -0.32 1.21
CA ALA A 163 47.50 0.99 0.61
C ALA A 163 47.29 2.09 1.67
N VAL A 164 46.59 1.77 2.76
CA VAL A 164 46.40 2.69 3.90
C VAL A 164 47.70 2.88 4.69
N ILE A 165 48.46 1.80 4.95
CA ILE A 165 49.74 1.86 5.66
C ILE A 165 50.83 2.56 4.83
N SER A 166 50.88 2.33 3.51
CA SER A 166 51.82 3.00 2.61
C SER A 166 51.48 4.48 2.44
N ALA A 167 50.19 4.85 2.41
CA ALA A 167 49.77 6.25 2.45
C ALA A 167 50.13 6.94 3.78
N ARG A 168 50.17 6.19 4.90
CA ARG A 168 50.61 6.70 6.21
C ARG A 168 52.13 6.83 6.34
N ARG A 169 52.90 5.87 5.81
CA ARG A 169 54.38 5.87 5.91
C ARG A 169 55.08 6.90 5.03
N LEU A 170 54.45 7.38 3.96
CA LEU A 170 54.99 8.45 3.11
C LEU A 170 54.64 9.87 3.60
N GLY A 171 53.93 10.02 4.71
CA GLY A 171 53.45 11.31 5.21
C GLY A 171 54.31 11.99 6.28
N ASP A 172 55.43 11.40 6.71
CA ASP A 172 56.06 11.78 7.98
C ASP A 172 57.26 12.74 7.89
N THR A 173 57.62 13.28 6.72
CA THR A 173 58.79 14.18 6.64
C THR A 173 58.55 15.58 6.07
N THR A 174 57.33 15.94 5.67
CA THR A 174 57.03 17.35 5.36
C THR A 174 55.57 17.65 5.67
N PHE A 175 55.36 18.56 6.62
CA PHE A 175 54.09 19.15 7.06
C PHE A 175 53.47 20.03 5.95
N GLY A 176 53.30 19.48 4.76
CA GLY A 176 52.69 20.12 3.60
C GLY A 176 51.57 19.25 3.08
N LYS A 177 50.32 19.65 3.36
CA LYS A 177 49.06 19.15 2.76
C LYS A 177 49.16 17.74 2.16
N ALA A 178 48.89 16.72 2.98
CA ALA A 178 48.72 15.35 2.48
C ALA A 178 47.82 15.38 1.22
N PRO A 179 48.26 14.78 0.10
CA PRO A 179 47.45 14.71 -1.10
C PRO A 179 46.18 13.94 -0.72
N ARG A 180 45.08 14.68 -0.58
CA ARG A 180 43.71 14.16 -0.49
C ARG A 180 43.65 13.08 -1.56
N ALA A 181 43.64 11.80 -1.14
CA ALA A 181 43.49 10.69 -2.05
C ALA A 181 42.29 11.04 -2.92
N ALA A 182 42.56 11.31 -4.20
CA ALA A 182 41.60 11.96 -5.08
C ALA A 182 40.30 11.16 -4.98
N MET A 183 39.30 11.77 -4.32
CA MET A 183 37.98 11.19 -4.15
C MET A 183 37.59 10.69 -5.53
N HIS A 184 37.47 9.36 -5.64
CA HIS A 184 37.35 8.72 -6.94
C HIS A 184 36.22 9.43 -7.71
N PRO A 185 36.44 9.95 -8.93
CA PRO A 185 35.53 10.86 -9.64
C PRO A 185 34.15 10.26 -10.00
N ALA A 186 33.79 9.13 -9.42
CA ALA A 186 32.58 8.36 -9.65
C ALA A 186 31.77 8.14 -8.37
N GLN A 187 31.70 9.10 -7.44
CA GLN A 187 30.73 9.04 -6.33
C GLN A 187 29.76 10.21 -6.45
N ARG A 188 28.46 9.89 -6.57
CA ARG A 188 27.39 10.88 -6.67
C ARG A 188 26.69 10.95 -5.33
N LEU A 189 26.53 12.16 -4.82
CA LEU A 189 25.73 12.43 -3.63
C LEU A 189 24.26 12.54 -4.03
N GLU A 190 23.45 11.62 -3.53
CA GLU A 190 22.00 11.60 -3.75
C GLU A 190 21.28 12.19 -2.53
N ARG A 191 20.17 12.89 -2.75
CA ARG A 191 19.36 13.45 -1.65
C ARG A 191 18.49 12.35 -1.07
N ILE A 192 18.37 12.31 0.26
CA ILE A 192 17.41 11.44 0.93
C ILE A 192 16.00 11.94 0.59
N PRO A 193 15.03 11.07 0.28
CA PRO A 193 13.65 11.49 0.09
C PRO A 193 13.15 12.25 1.33
N VAL A 194 12.41 13.33 1.09
CA VAL A 194 11.83 14.17 2.15
C VAL A 194 10.52 13.53 2.61
N ASP A 195 10.62 12.38 3.29
CA ASP A 195 9.51 11.67 3.94
C ASP A 195 9.86 11.37 5.41
N ILE A 196 8.87 10.95 6.21
CA ILE A 196 9.06 10.65 7.64
C ILE A 196 10.11 9.55 7.88
N TYR A 197 10.21 8.60 6.94
CA TYR A 197 11.18 7.51 6.99
C TYR A 197 12.60 8.02 6.69
N GLY A 198 12.75 8.91 5.72
CA GLY A 198 14.01 9.59 5.39
C GLY A 198 14.48 10.48 6.53
N ALA A 199 13.56 11.19 7.18
CA ALA A 199 13.84 11.95 8.40
C ALA A 199 14.36 11.04 9.53
N ALA A 200 13.70 9.91 9.77
CA ALA A 200 14.11 8.95 10.80
C ALA A 200 15.47 8.31 10.48
N VAL A 201 15.68 7.82 9.25
CA VAL A 201 16.97 7.24 8.83
C VAL A 201 18.10 8.27 8.97
N SER A 202 17.87 9.52 8.51
CA SER A 202 18.84 10.61 8.61
C SER A 202 19.16 10.95 10.06
N SER A 203 18.15 11.11 10.91
CA SER A 203 18.35 11.42 12.34
C SER A 203 19.07 10.28 13.06
N CYS A 204 18.66 9.02 12.85
CA CYS A 204 19.32 7.86 13.46
C CYS A 204 20.80 7.79 13.11
N ILE A 205 21.18 7.98 11.85
CA ILE A 205 22.58 7.89 11.45
C ILE A 205 23.36 9.12 11.96
N ARG A 206 22.86 10.33 11.68
CA ARG A 206 23.59 11.58 11.95
C ARG A 206 23.64 11.93 13.42
N ASP A 207 22.52 11.89 14.12
CA ASP A 207 22.46 12.35 15.50
C ASP A 207 23.14 11.34 16.44
N ILE A 208 23.01 10.02 16.20
CA ILE A 208 23.75 9.02 16.99
C ILE A 208 25.26 9.09 16.71
N GLN A 209 25.69 9.40 15.48
CA GLN A 209 27.11 9.66 15.21
C GLN A 209 27.65 10.80 16.07
N VAL A 210 26.91 11.92 16.17
CA VAL A 210 27.37 13.06 16.99
C VAL A 210 27.34 12.71 18.48
N LEU A 211 26.35 11.95 18.94
CA LEU A 211 26.32 11.42 20.31
C LEU A 211 27.56 10.57 20.62
N MET A 212 28.01 9.75 19.66
CA MET A 212 29.19 8.91 19.84
C MET A 212 30.52 9.68 19.80
N ARG A 213 30.57 10.87 19.18
CA ARG A 213 31.78 11.70 19.16
C ARG A 213 32.04 12.42 20.49
N GLY A 214 31.00 12.69 21.28
CA GLY A 214 31.13 13.36 22.58
C GLY A 214 31.54 14.84 22.51
N ASP A 215 31.56 15.46 21.33
CA ASP A 215 32.06 16.83 21.13
C ASP A 215 31.20 17.95 21.77
N HIS A 216 30.00 17.65 22.28
CA HIS A 216 29.08 18.67 22.80
C HIS A 216 28.29 18.21 24.04
N GLU A 217 28.78 18.56 25.23
CA GLU A 217 28.14 18.22 26.51
C GLU A 217 26.67 18.67 26.58
N ASN A 218 26.35 19.89 26.13
CA ASN A 218 24.99 20.45 26.21
C ASN A 218 24.04 20.02 25.07
N ALA A 219 24.53 19.39 23.99
CA ALA A 219 23.69 19.01 22.84
C ALA A 219 23.26 17.53 22.85
N THR A 220 23.77 16.74 23.80
CA THR A 220 23.56 15.29 23.85
C THR A 220 22.08 14.93 24.08
N SER A 221 21.44 15.58 25.06
CA SER A 221 20.03 15.32 25.37
C SER A 221 19.09 15.68 24.20
N ILE A 222 19.32 16.83 23.57
CA ILE A 222 18.50 17.31 22.44
C ILE A 222 18.62 16.36 21.23
N ARG A 223 19.82 15.87 20.94
CA ARG A 223 20.05 14.93 19.82
C ARG A 223 19.43 13.57 20.10
N ALA A 224 19.57 13.05 21.32
CA ALA A 224 18.92 11.82 21.72
C ALA A 224 17.38 11.94 21.62
N ALA A 225 16.82 13.05 22.12
CA ALA A 225 15.40 13.35 22.01
C ALA A 225 14.93 13.40 20.55
N ARG A 226 15.73 13.96 19.63
CA ARG A 226 15.41 14.01 18.19
C ARG A 226 15.36 12.62 17.55
N VAL A 227 16.32 11.74 17.88
CA VAL A 227 16.33 10.36 17.38
C VAL A 227 15.08 9.63 17.87
N VAL A 228 14.79 9.73 19.16
CA VAL A 228 13.59 9.13 19.76
C VAL A 228 12.32 9.68 19.11
N ALA A 229 12.19 11.00 18.99
CA ALA A 229 11.05 11.64 18.35
C ALA A 229 10.87 11.21 16.90
N SER A 230 11.96 11.05 16.13
CA SER A 230 11.87 10.61 14.72
C SER A 230 11.41 9.15 14.60
N ILE A 231 11.90 8.26 15.48
CA ILE A 231 11.44 6.87 15.53
C ILE A 231 9.98 6.80 16.00
N CYS A 232 9.62 7.51 17.06
CA CYS A 232 8.23 7.62 17.52
C CYS A 232 7.32 8.17 16.42
N GLY A 233 7.79 9.13 15.62
CA GLY A 233 7.06 9.67 14.47
C GLY A 233 6.77 8.60 13.42
N VAL A 234 7.75 7.75 13.07
CA VAL A 234 7.53 6.61 12.15
C VAL A 234 6.47 5.66 12.70
N TRP A 235 6.56 5.26 13.96
CA TRP A 235 5.58 4.35 14.57
C TRP A 235 4.20 4.98 14.73
N LEU A 236 4.12 6.27 15.06
CA LEU A 236 2.87 7.01 15.09
C LEU A 236 2.23 7.05 13.71
N HIS A 237 3.00 7.33 12.65
CA HIS A 237 2.50 7.32 11.29
C HIS A 237 2.00 5.93 10.87
N LEU A 238 2.78 4.86 11.11
CA LEU A 238 2.37 3.48 10.85
C LEU A 238 1.09 3.13 11.63
N GLY A 239 0.98 3.57 12.89
CA GLY A 239 -0.19 3.37 13.73
C GLY A 239 -1.42 4.09 13.19
N LEU A 240 -1.29 5.35 12.78
CA LEU A 240 -2.38 6.12 12.17
C LEU A 240 -2.84 5.50 10.85
N GLN A 241 -1.90 5.13 9.99
CA GLN A 241 -2.20 4.50 8.70
C GLN A 241 -2.89 3.14 8.89
N SER A 242 -2.41 2.33 9.84
CA SER A 242 -3.02 1.06 10.21
C SER A 242 -4.42 1.25 10.80
N TYR A 243 -4.60 2.25 11.68
CA TYR A 243 -5.89 2.54 12.29
C TYR A 243 -6.93 2.97 11.26
N VAL A 244 -6.59 3.91 10.37
CA VAL A 244 -7.51 4.35 9.30
C VAL A 244 -7.86 3.19 8.38
N SER A 245 -6.86 2.40 7.96
CA SER A 245 -7.08 1.22 7.12
C SER A 245 -7.96 0.17 7.81
N TYR A 246 -7.73 -0.06 9.10
CA TYR A 246 -8.55 -0.95 9.91
C TYR A 246 -10.00 -0.45 10.03
N MET A 247 -10.20 0.85 10.26
CA MET A 247 -11.53 1.44 10.32
C MET A 247 -12.27 1.30 8.99
N VAL A 248 -11.62 1.60 7.87
CA VAL A 248 -12.19 1.41 6.52
C VAL A 248 -12.57 -0.05 6.27
N ALA A 249 -11.70 -1.00 6.64
CA ALA A 249 -11.98 -2.43 6.49
C ALA A 249 -13.15 -2.88 7.38
N TRP A 250 -13.18 -2.44 8.64
CA TRP A 250 -14.17 -2.88 9.61
C TRP A 250 -15.54 -2.26 9.36
N THR A 251 -15.64 -0.93 9.24
CA THR A 251 -16.94 -0.25 9.19
C THR A 251 -17.47 -0.12 7.78
N SER A 252 -16.61 0.18 6.80
CA SER A 252 -17.07 0.53 5.45
C SER A 252 -17.13 -0.71 4.58
N SER A 253 -16.07 -1.52 4.57
CA SER A 253 -16.01 -2.68 3.67
C SER A 253 -17.02 -3.76 4.05
N SER A 254 -17.24 -4.05 5.34
CA SER A 254 -18.20 -5.10 5.75
C SER A 254 -19.65 -4.76 5.36
N VAL A 255 -20.05 -3.50 5.53
CA VAL A 255 -21.40 -3.02 5.17
C VAL A 255 -21.57 -3.00 3.66
N MET A 256 -20.61 -2.43 2.93
CA MET A 256 -20.65 -2.37 1.47
C MET A 256 -20.64 -3.75 0.84
N VAL A 257 -19.80 -4.69 1.31
CA VAL A 257 -19.78 -6.07 0.80
C VAL A 257 -21.12 -6.76 1.03
N ARG A 258 -21.75 -6.57 2.20
CA ARG A 258 -23.06 -7.18 2.48
C ARG A 258 -24.13 -6.61 1.55
N GLU A 259 -24.22 -5.29 1.44
CA GLU A 259 -25.19 -4.63 0.56
C GLU A 259 -24.99 -5.04 -0.91
N PHE A 260 -23.74 -5.08 -1.36
CA PHE A 260 -23.39 -5.50 -2.71
C PHE A 260 -23.78 -6.95 -2.99
N ARG A 261 -23.56 -7.86 -2.03
CA ARG A 261 -24.01 -9.26 -2.13
C ARG A 261 -25.52 -9.39 -2.12
N GLU A 262 -26.22 -8.61 -1.30
CA GLU A 262 -27.69 -8.62 -1.26
C GLU A 262 -28.29 -8.13 -2.59
N GLN A 263 -27.71 -7.08 -3.18
CA GLN A 263 -28.09 -6.59 -4.50
C GLN A 263 -27.87 -7.66 -5.58
N TYR A 264 -26.68 -8.26 -5.65
CA TYR A 264 -26.39 -9.32 -6.62
C TYR A 264 -27.25 -10.57 -6.40
N ASN A 265 -27.51 -10.97 -5.15
CA ASN A 265 -28.37 -12.11 -4.83
C ASN A 265 -29.83 -11.86 -5.24
N SER A 266 -30.33 -10.63 -5.09
CA SER A 266 -31.66 -10.23 -5.59
C SER A 266 -31.74 -10.33 -7.11
N PHE A 267 -30.68 -9.88 -7.80
CA PHE A 267 -30.54 -10.03 -9.24
C PHE A 267 -30.54 -11.52 -9.66
N GLU A 268 -29.70 -12.36 -9.06
CA GLU A 268 -29.67 -13.80 -9.39
C GLU A 268 -31.04 -14.46 -9.13
N LEU A 269 -31.71 -14.14 -8.02
CA LEU A 269 -33.04 -14.70 -7.76
C LEU A 269 -34.01 -14.30 -8.89
N HIS A 270 -33.99 -13.05 -9.37
CA HIS A 270 -34.87 -12.63 -10.45
C HIS A 270 -34.53 -13.28 -11.80
N MET A 271 -33.24 -13.36 -12.13
CA MET A 271 -32.78 -13.86 -13.41
C MET A 271 -32.92 -15.38 -13.57
N TYR A 272 -32.83 -16.13 -12.47
CA TYR A 272 -32.86 -17.60 -12.52
C TYR A 272 -34.21 -18.22 -12.13
N THR A 273 -35.10 -17.49 -11.45
CA THR A 273 -36.40 -18.04 -11.00
C THR A 273 -37.51 -17.77 -12.01
N SER A 274 -37.54 -18.51 -13.11
CA SER A 274 -38.62 -18.39 -14.12
C SER A 274 -39.88 -19.16 -13.70
N GLY A 275 -40.66 -18.61 -12.76
CA GLY A 275 -42.07 -18.99 -12.48
C GLY A 275 -42.38 -20.45 -12.12
N SER A 276 -41.44 -21.39 -12.22
CA SER A 276 -41.62 -22.80 -11.94
C SER A 276 -41.20 -23.09 -10.51
N THR A 277 -42.14 -23.48 -9.67
CA THR A 277 -41.93 -23.79 -8.24
C THR A 277 -41.18 -25.10 -7.98
N ASP A 278 -40.97 -25.93 -9.01
CA ASP A 278 -40.72 -27.36 -8.78
C ASP A 278 -39.24 -27.78 -8.80
N VAL A 279 -38.31 -26.89 -9.15
CA VAL A 279 -36.86 -27.20 -9.11
C VAL A 279 -36.09 -26.01 -8.53
N PRO A 280 -35.16 -26.22 -7.57
CA PRO A 280 -34.30 -25.15 -7.10
C PRO A 280 -33.40 -24.67 -8.24
N ALA A 281 -33.73 -23.52 -8.83
CA ALA A 281 -32.94 -22.84 -9.86
C ALA A 281 -31.62 -22.26 -9.31
N THR A 282 -31.45 -22.33 -7.98
CA THR A 282 -30.30 -21.82 -7.25
C THR A 282 -29.72 -22.89 -6.33
N VAL A 283 -28.40 -22.85 -6.14
CA VAL A 283 -27.67 -23.66 -5.15
C VAL A 283 -27.17 -22.71 -4.07
N VAL A 284 -27.19 -23.15 -2.82
CA VAL A 284 -26.58 -22.41 -1.71
C VAL A 284 -25.06 -22.47 -1.88
N GLY A 285 -24.45 -21.32 -2.19
CA GLY A 285 -23.00 -21.15 -2.33
C GLY A 285 -22.26 -21.21 -1.00
N MET A 286 -20.93 -21.10 -1.05
CA MET A 286 -20.07 -21.16 0.16
C MET A 286 -20.36 -20.05 1.16
N ASP A 287 -20.90 -18.91 0.70
CA ASP A 287 -21.26 -17.74 1.50
C ASP A 287 -22.72 -17.76 1.98
N HIS A 288 -23.41 -18.89 1.82
CA HIS A 288 -24.86 -19.03 2.02
C HIS A 288 -25.73 -18.17 1.08
N ALA A 289 -25.14 -17.54 0.07
CA ALA A 289 -25.91 -16.84 -0.96
C ALA A 289 -26.45 -17.84 -1.98
N LEU A 290 -27.59 -17.51 -2.61
CA LEU A 290 -28.17 -18.32 -3.65
C LEU A 290 -27.44 -18.01 -4.96
N ARG A 291 -26.80 -19.00 -5.56
CA ARG A 291 -26.12 -18.88 -6.85
C ARG A 291 -26.95 -19.55 -7.93
N GLY A 292 -27.16 -18.87 -9.05
CA GLY A 292 -27.93 -19.43 -10.16
C GLY A 292 -27.26 -20.67 -10.77
N ILE A 293 -28.01 -21.57 -11.41
CA ILE A 293 -27.46 -22.64 -12.24
C ILE A 293 -27.65 -22.23 -13.71
N ASP A 294 -26.59 -22.31 -14.53
CA ASP A 294 -26.56 -21.77 -15.92
C ASP A 294 -27.73 -22.23 -16.80
N LYS A 295 -28.27 -23.42 -16.53
CA LYS A 295 -29.42 -23.98 -17.24
C LYS A 295 -30.70 -23.14 -17.09
N TYR A 296 -30.85 -22.41 -15.99
CA TYR A 296 -32.02 -21.61 -15.67
C TYR A 296 -31.78 -20.12 -15.88
N TRP A 297 -30.73 -19.73 -16.61
CA TRP A 297 -30.50 -18.33 -16.93
C TRP A 297 -31.52 -17.82 -17.96
N HIS A 298 -32.35 -16.86 -17.54
CA HIS A 298 -33.38 -16.25 -18.37
C HIS A 298 -33.09 -14.74 -18.54
N PRO A 299 -32.28 -14.34 -19.54
CA PRO A 299 -31.90 -12.95 -19.74
C PRO A 299 -33.12 -12.03 -19.97
N GLU A 300 -34.21 -12.57 -20.52
CA GLU A 300 -35.49 -11.88 -20.68
C GLU A 300 -36.12 -11.37 -19.37
N ASN A 301 -35.82 -12.02 -18.23
CA ASN A 301 -36.34 -11.57 -16.93
C ASN A 301 -35.77 -10.20 -16.55
N PHE A 302 -34.62 -9.80 -17.09
CA PHE A 302 -34.05 -8.47 -16.84
C PHE A 302 -35.02 -7.34 -17.20
N LEU A 303 -35.87 -7.53 -18.22
CA LEU A 303 -36.87 -6.55 -18.64
C LEU A 303 -38.02 -6.36 -17.64
N VAL A 304 -38.25 -7.35 -16.79
CA VAL A 304 -39.30 -7.34 -15.77
C VAL A 304 -38.85 -6.55 -14.53
N LEU A 305 -37.54 -6.37 -14.35
CA LEU A 305 -37.00 -5.52 -13.30
C LEU A 305 -37.43 -4.06 -13.48
N THR A 306 -37.71 -3.41 -12.35
CA THR A 306 -37.92 -1.96 -12.32
C THR A 306 -36.72 -1.24 -12.92
N GLU A 307 -36.96 -0.09 -13.54
CA GLU A 307 -35.90 0.70 -14.18
C GLU A 307 -34.79 1.08 -13.18
N GLU A 308 -35.17 1.43 -11.95
CA GLU A 308 -34.24 1.71 -10.85
C GLU A 308 -33.35 0.51 -10.50
N ALA A 309 -33.92 -0.70 -10.45
CA ALA A 309 -33.15 -1.91 -10.18
C ALA A 309 -32.16 -2.21 -11.31
N ARG A 310 -32.58 -2.05 -12.58
CA ARG A 310 -31.69 -2.21 -13.73
C ARG A 310 -30.54 -1.20 -13.71
N ALA A 311 -30.85 0.07 -13.48
CA ALA A 311 -29.86 1.14 -13.37
C ALA A 311 -28.86 0.86 -12.24
N SER A 312 -29.35 0.42 -11.07
CA SER A 312 -28.49 0.05 -9.94
C SER A 312 -27.55 -1.11 -10.26
N MET A 313 -28.06 -2.18 -10.90
CA MET A 313 -27.22 -3.33 -11.30
C MET A 313 -26.16 -2.95 -12.35
N CYS A 314 -26.52 -2.11 -13.32
CA CYS A 314 -25.58 -1.68 -14.34
C CYS A 314 -24.56 -0.67 -13.84
N GLN A 315 -24.82 0.03 -12.73
CA GLN A 315 -23.82 0.87 -12.08
C GLN A 315 -22.77 0.09 -11.25
N MET A 316 -22.92 -1.23 -11.12
CA MET A 316 -21.94 -2.05 -10.42
C MET A 316 -20.60 -2.05 -11.16
N PRO A 317 -19.44 -1.95 -10.46
CA PRO A 317 -18.13 -1.97 -11.10
C PRO A 317 -17.89 -3.19 -11.99
N PHE A 318 -18.42 -4.36 -11.62
CA PHE A 318 -18.27 -5.59 -12.38
C PHE A 318 -19.08 -5.64 -13.69
N ALA A 319 -20.10 -4.78 -13.85
CA ALA A 319 -20.79 -4.61 -15.14
C ALA A 319 -19.89 -3.92 -16.18
N HIS A 320 -18.90 -3.14 -15.72
CA HIS A 320 -17.93 -2.42 -16.55
C HIS A 320 -16.49 -2.83 -16.23
N ASP A 321 -16.17 -4.09 -16.52
CA ASP A 321 -14.90 -4.75 -16.21
C ASP A 321 -13.65 -3.93 -16.57
N PHE A 322 -13.62 -3.32 -17.76
CA PHE A 322 -12.49 -2.51 -18.21
C PHE A 322 -12.32 -1.23 -17.36
N PHE A 323 -13.42 -0.54 -17.08
CA PHE A 323 -13.39 0.67 -16.25
C PHE A 323 -12.90 0.33 -14.84
N PHE A 324 -13.45 -0.74 -14.25
CA PHE A 324 -13.02 -1.22 -12.94
C PHE A 324 -11.54 -1.63 -12.91
N LEU A 325 -11.06 -2.34 -13.94
CA LEU A 325 -9.65 -2.73 -14.06
C LEU A 325 -8.72 -1.50 -14.11
N VAL A 326 -9.11 -0.45 -14.84
CA VAL A 326 -8.36 0.81 -14.90
C VAL A 326 -8.29 1.48 -13.52
N ILE A 327 -9.39 1.53 -12.77
CA ILE A 327 -9.40 2.10 -11.42
C ILE A 327 -8.50 1.29 -10.47
N ILE A 328 -8.60 -0.03 -10.48
CA ILE A 328 -7.72 -0.91 -9.69
C ILE A 328 -6.25 -0.76 -10.10
N LEU A 329 -5.97 -0.53 -11.40
CA LEU A 329 -4.63 -0.26 -11.90
C LEU A 329 -4.07 1.08 -11.38
N ILE A 330 -4.87 2.15 -11.43
CA ILE A 330 -4.49 3.46 -10.88
C ILE A 330 -4.16 3.31 -9.38
N TRP A 331 -5.04 2.66 -8.62
CA TRP A 331 -4.80 2.38 -7.21
C TRP A 331 -3.52 1.59 -6.97
N THR A 332 -3.31 0.52 -7.73
CA THR A 332 -2.11 -0.33 -7.63
C THR A 332 -0.83 0.46 -7.93
N LEU A 333 -0.85 1.32 -8.96
CA LEU A 333 0.28 2.18 -9.30
C LEU A 333 0.62 3.16 -8.17
N SER A 334 -0.37 3.75 -7.51
CA SER A 334 -0.16 4.65 -6.37
C SER A 334 0.59 3.95 -5.23
N ILE A 335 0.22 2.72 -4.89
CA ILE A 335 0.93 1.95 -3.86
C ILE A 335 2.33 1.51 -4.35
N VAL A 336 2.46 1.10 -5.61
CA VAL A 336 3.76 0.69 -6.17
C VAL A 336 4.77 1.84 -6.17
N VAL A 337 4.34 3.09 -6.36
CA VAL A 337 5.23 4.26 -6.22
C VAL A 337 5.86 4.31 -4.82
N ASP A 338 5.07 4.09 -3.77
CA ASP A 338 5.56 4.13 -2.40
C ASP A 338 6.39 2.90 -2.02
N LEU A 339 5.99 1.71 -2.49
CA LEU A 339 6.78 0.50 -2.33
C LEU A 339 8.15 0.62 -3.04
N ARG A 340 8.19 1.23 -4.22
CA ARG A 340 9.46 1.51 -4.94
C ARG A 340 10.36 2.44 -4.14
N LYS A 341 9.83 3.51 -3.52
CA LYS A 341 10.61 4.40 -2.65
C LYS A 341 11.18 3.64 -1.44
N CYS A 342 10.36 2.80 -0.81
CA CYS A 342 10.77 1.95 0.31
C CYS A 342 11.94 1.03 -0.10
N LEU A 343 11.78 0.29 -1.21
CA LEU A 343 12.79 -0.63 -1.73
C LEU A 343 14.07 0.09 -2.19
N GLN A 344 13.95 1.28 -2.78
CA GLN A 344 15.11 2.10 -3.16
C GLN A 344 15.91 2.56 -1.94
N MET A 345 15.25 3.03 -0.88
CA MET A 345 15.91 3.38 0.37
C MET A 345 16.55 2.16 1.02
N PHE A 346 15.83 1.05 1.11
CA PHE A 346 16.37 -0.21 1.63
C PHE A 346 17.62 -0.64 0.85
N HIS A 347 17.55 -0.65 -0.48
CA HIS A 347 18.67 -1.00 -1.33
C HIS A 347 19.85 -0.02 -1.18
N ALA A 348 19.60 1.28 -1.05
CA ALA A 348 20.63 2.29 -0.87
C ALA A 348 21.38 2.09 0.47
N PHE A 349 20.67 2.04 1.59
CA PHE A 349 21.27 2.02 2.93
C PHE A 349 21.73 0.63 3.38
N VAL A 350 20.95 -0.41 3.08
CA VAL A 350 21.22 -1.77 3.59
C VAL A 350 22.14 -2.52 2.63
N VAL A 351 21.83 -2.51 1.33
CA VAL A 351 22.53 -3.33 0.33
C VAL A 351 23.78 -2.63 -0.22
N THR A 352 23.63 -1.39 -0.71
CA THR A 352 24.68 -0.72 -1.51
C THR A 352 25.73 -0.02 -0.66
N MET A 353 25.30 0.67 0.41
CA MET A 353 26.19 1.48 1.23
C MET A 353 27.26 0.62 1.91
N PRO A 354 28.55 1.02 1.90
CA PRO A 354 29.60 0.25 2.53
C PRO A 354 29.40 0.18 4.05
N ARG A 355 29.89 -0.91 4.66
CA ARG A 355 29.86 -1.09 6.11
C ARG A 355 30.92 -0.19 6.74
N ALA A 356 30.49 0.76 7.57
CA ALA A 356 31.40 1.51 8.43
C ALA A 356 31.83 0.64 9.63
N PRO A 357 33.09 0.72 10.09
CA PRO A 357 33.55 -0.03 11.26
C PRO A 357 32.88 0.49 12.54
N SER A 358 32.64 1.80 12.60
CA SER A 358 31.96 2.46 13.70
C SER A 358 30.95 3.48 13.16
N LEU A 359 30.00 3.91 14.00
CA LEU A 359 29.07 4.98 13.59
C LEU A 359 29.77 6.35 13.52
N ILE A 360 30.88 6.54 14.24
CA ILE A 360 31.68 7.78 14.23
C ILE A 360 32.19 8.09 12.81
N ASP A 361 32.47 7.05 12.03
CA ASP A 361 32.97 7.10 10.66
C ASP A 361 31.85 7.10 9.60
N SER A 362 30.58 7.19 10.02
CA SER A 362 29.44 7.03 9.09
C SER A 362 29.12 8.28 8.26
N CYS A 363 29.46 9.48 8.76
CA CYS A 363 29.30 10.71 7.98
C CYS A 363 30.59 11.52 7.90
N GLU A 364 30.78 12.14 6.73
CA GLU A 364 31.83 13.10 6.46
C GLU A 364 31.22 14.47 6.20
N LEU A 365 31.85 15.51 6.76
CA LEU A 365 31.47 16.89 6.50
C LEU A 365 32.12 17.32 5.18
N GLU A 366 31.30 17.58 4.16
CA GLU A 366 31.79 18.01 2.86
C GLU A 366 32.26 19.48 2.95
N ARG A 367 33.55 19.69 3.26
CA ARG A 367 34.17 21.03 3.42
C ARG A 367 34.35 21.84 2.12
N GLN A 368 33.65 21.52 1.03
CA GLN A 368 34.13 21.88 -0.31
C GLN A 368 33.47 23.08 -1.01
N ARG A 369 32.49 23.78 -0.41
CA ARG A 369 32.01 25.09 -0.92
C ARG A 369 31.65 26.04 0.23
N ARG A 370 31.96 27.33 0.07
CA ARG A 370 31.86 28.37 1.11
C ARG A 370 30.45 28.62 1.66
N ASP A 371 29.39 28.13 1.00
CA ASP A 371 28.06 28.69 1.23
C ASP A 371 27.06 27.79 1.95
N ASP A 372 27.30 26.48 2.14
CA ASP A 372 26.43 25.64 3.00
C ASP A 372 27.10 24.29 3.35
N PRO A 373 27.29 23.95 4.65
CA PRO A 373 27.87 22.67 5.04
C PRO A 373 26.88 21.52 4.80
N THR A 374 27.13 20.69 3.78
CA THR A 374 26.38 19.44 3.56
C THR A 374 27.02 18.27 4.28
N VAL A 375 26.18 17.43 4.89
CA VAL A 375 26.61 16.21 5.59
C VAL A 375 26.40 15.03 4.65
N ALA A 376 27.48 14.32 4.32
CA ALA A 376 27.42 13.15 3.46
C ALA A 376 27.50 11.88 4.31
N ILE A 377 26.52 10.98 4.19
CA ILE A 377 26.55 9.65 4.81
C ILE A 377 27.38 8.72 3.91
N VAL A 378 28.57 8.34 4.37
CA VAL A 378 29.57 7.57 3.63
C VAL A 378 29.44 6.07 3.87
N GLY A 379 28.99 5.67 5.05
CA GLY A 379 28.83 4.26 5.42
C GLY A 379 27.88 4.07 6.60
N VAL A 380 27.37 2.86 6.79
CA VAL A 380 26.49 2.52 7.94
C VAL A 380 26.97 1.21 8.58
N PRO A 381 27.13 1.15 9.91
CA PRO A 381 27.56 -0.07 10.59
C PRO A 381 26.48 -1.15 10.53
N LEU A 382 26.89 -2.42 10.60
CA LEU A 382 25.97 -3.57 10.43
C LEU A 382 24.81 -3.55 11.43
N ALA A 383 25.07 -3.22 12.70
CA ALA A 383 24.02 -3.14 13.72
C ALA A 383 22.94 -2.11 13.36
N MET A 384 23.34 -0.95 12.84
CA MET A 384 22.41 0.07 12.36
C MET A 384 21.65 -0.40 11.11
N LYS A 385 22.29 -1.13 10.18
CA LYS A 385 21.58 -1.72 9.03
C LYS A 385 20.48 -2.69 9.46
N VAL A 386 20.77 -3.55 10.43
CA VAL A 386 19.80 -4.51 10.98
C VAL A 386 18.65 -3.75 11.66
N PHE A 387 18.97 -2.75 12.47
CA PHE A 387 17.98 -1.89 13.12
C PHE A 387 17.06 -1.19 12.11
N LEU A 388 17.61 -0.49 11.11
CA LEU A 388 16.82 0.19 10.08
C LEU A 388 15.94 -0.79 9.28
N THR A 389 16.46 -1.99 9.00
CA THR A 389 15.69 -3.04 8.32
C THR A 389 14.49 -3.47 9.14
N ALA A 390 14.71 -3.83 10.41
CA ALA A 390 13.67 -4.36 11.29
C ALA A 390 12.66 -3.30 11.76
N ALA A 391 13.12 -2.10 12.09
CA ALA A 391 12.30 -1.06 12.71
C ALA A 391 11.68 -0.07 11.72
N VAL A 392 12.21 0.04 10.50
CA VAL A 392 11.76 1.07 9.52
C VAL A 392 11.28 0.42 8.22
N PHE A 393 12.13 -0.35 7.54
CA PHE A 393 11.82 -0.82 6.18
C PHE A 393 10.81 -1.98 6.13
N ILE A 394 10.94 -2.98 6.99
CA ILE A 394 10.00 -4.13 7.02
C ILE A 394 8.58 -3.67 7.38
N PRO A 395 8.36 -2.90 8.47
CA PRO A 395 7.02 -2.43 8.82
C PRO A 395 6.40 -1.56 7.73
N ARG A 396 7.19 -0.68 7.08
CA ARG A 396 6.73 0.14 5.94
C ARG A 396 6.26 -0.74 4.77
N ALA A 397 7.09 -1.69 4.32
CA ALA A 397 6.70 -2.56 3.21
C ALA A 397 5.48 -3.43 3.55
N ALA A 398 5.36 -3.89 4.80
CA ALA A 398 4.23 -4.68 5.24
C ALA A 398 2.91 -3.90 5.20
N ILE A 399 2.90 -2.65 5.68
CA ILE A 399 1.69 -1.82 5.64
C ILE A 399 1.30 -1.43 4.20
N ASP A 400 2.28 -1.14 3.33
CA ASP A 400 2.01 -0.83 1.92
C ASP A 400 1.34 -2.02 1.20
N CYS A 401 1.85 -3.25 1.41
CA CYS A 401 1.24 -4.46 0.86
C CYS A 401 -0.16 -4.73 1.42
N TRP A 402 -0.36 -4.49 2.72
CA TRP A 402 -1.66 -4.66 3.38
C TRP A 402 -2.70 -3.68 2.83
N ILE A 403 -2.31 -2.42 2.62
CA ILE A 403 -3.19 -1.38 2.08
C ILE A 403 -3.52 -1.62 0.61
N LEU A 404 -2.56 -2.11 -0.18
CA LEU A 404 -2.84 -2.53 -1.56
C LEU A 404 -3.99 -3.53 -1.59
N TRP A 405 -3.89 -4.60 -0.79
CA TRP A 405 -4.90 -5.64 -0.70
C TRP A 405 -6.26 -5.11 -0.22
N LEU A 406 -6.28 -4.40 0.91
CA LEU A 406 -7.52 -3.85 1.46
C LEU A 406 -8.17 -2.81 0.54
N GLY A 407 -7.38 -1.96 -0.10
CA GLY A 407 -7.90 -0.96 -1.03
C GLY A 407 -8.56 -1.60 -2.25
N CYS A 408 -7.96 -2.66 -2.81
CA CYS A 408 -8.58 -3.43 -3.88
C CYS A 408 -9.92 -4.06 -3.43
N LEU A 409 -9.97 -4.63 -2.22
CA LEU A 409 -11.20 -5.20 -1.65
C LEU A 409 -12.30 -4.16 -1.43
N TRP A 410 -11.93 -2.99 -0.89
CA TRP A 410 -12.88 -1.91 -0.64
C TRP A 410 -13.44 -1.34 -1.95
N LEU A 411 -12.58 -1.12 -2.95
CA LEU A 411 -13.02 -0.65 -4.27
C LEU A 411 -13.95 -1.64 -4.95
N ALA A 412 -13.65 -2.94 -4.87
CA ALA A 412 -14.51 -4.00 -5.42
C ALA A 412 -15.91 -4.08 -4.78
N ALA A 413 -16.06 -3.61 -3.54
CA ALA A 413 -17.33 -3.63 -2.81
C ALA A 413 -18.23 -2.41 -3.08
N THR A 414 -17.82 -1.51 -3.98
CA THR A 414 -18.58 -0.29 -4.25
C THR A 414 -19.80 -0.58 -5.13
N SER A 415 -20.97 -0.04 -4.80
CA SER A 415 -22.23 -0.27 -5.52
C SER A 415 -22.42 0.61 -6.75
N SER A 416 -21.76 1.78 -6.82
CA SER A 416 -21.86 2.70 -7.94
C SER A 416 -20.49 3.09 -8.52
N LEU A 417 -20.44 3.36 -9.84
CA LEU A 417 -19.22 3.85 -10.50
C LEU A 417 -18.76 5.21 -9.97
N GLY A 418 -19.69 6.08 -9.57
CA GLY A 418 -19.37 7.40 -9.02
C GLY A 418 -18.65 7.27 -7.67
N ASP A 419 -19.18 6.43 -6.79
CA ASP A 419 -18.57 6.15 -5.49
C ASP A 419 -17.22 5.45 -5.64
N LEU A 420 -17.03 4.65 -6.69
CA LEU A 420 -15.76 3.96 -6.95
C LEU A 420 -14.61 4.96 -7.14
N VAL A 421 -14.85 6.05 -7.88
CA VAL A 421 -13.85 7.11 -8.08
C VAL A 421 -13.60 7.87 -6.77
N MET A 422 -14.65 8.20 -6.03
CA MET A 422 -14.54 8.90 -4.73
C MET A 422 -13.79 8.07 -3.69
N ASN A 423 -14.06 6.76 -3.63
CA ASN A 423 -13.38 5.82 -2.75
C ASN A 423 -11.90 5.67 -3.13
N THR A 424 -11.57 5.74 -4.42
CA THR A 424 -10.17 5.70 -4.89
C THR A 424 -9.38 6.92 -4.41
N VAL A 425 -9.98 8.11 -4.50
CA VAL A 425 -9.35 9.36 -3.98
C VAL A 425 -9.23 9.33 -2.46
N ALA A 426 -10.25 8.81 -1.76
CA ALA A 426 -10.20 8.65 -0.31
C ALA A 426 -9.08 7.69 0.14
N LEU A 427 -8.85 6.62 -0.61
CA LEU A 427 -7.72 5.70 -0.40
C LEU A 427 -6.37 6.36 -0.63
N GLU A 428 -6.24 7.24 -1.62
CA GLU A 428 -5.00 7.99 -1.88
C GLU A 428 -4.61 8.87 -0.68
N PHE A 429 -5.59 9.46 0.02
CA PHE A 429 -5.34 10.22 1.24
C PHE A 429 -4.62 9.41 2.32
N VAL A 430 -4.92 8.11 2.44
CA VAL A 430 -4.25 7.21 3.41
C VAL A 430 -2.76 7.07 3.09
N VAL A 431 -2.40 7.02 1.80
CA VAL A 431 -1.01 6.92 1.33
C VAL A 431 -0.27 8.25 1.55
N LEU A 432 -0.93 9.38 1.30
CA LEU A 432 -0.38 10.73 1.48
C LEU A 432 -0.13 11.11 2.96
N LEU A 433 -0.63 10.31 3.90
CA LEU A 433 -0.48 10.55 5.33
C LEU A 433 1.00 10.63 5.76
N ASN A 434 1.91 9.96 5.04
CA ASN A 434 3.35 9.97 5.32
C ASN A 434 3.97 11.38 5.25
N SER A 435 3.54 12.17 4.29
CA SER A 435 4.03 13.51 4.01
C SER A 435 3.32 14.51 4.92
N LEU A 436 2.02 14.32 5.14
CA LEU A 436 1.23 15.16 6.03
C LEU A 436 1.75 15.11 7.46
N VAL A 437 2.01 13.91 8.00
CA VAL A 437 2.54 13.74 9.36
C VAL A 437 3.94 14.35 9.46
N LEU A 438 4.78 14.20 8.44
CA LEU A 438 6.11 14.84 8.41
C LEU A 438 5.99 16.36 8.51
N PHE A 439 5.23 17.00 7.63
CA PHE A 439 5.12 18.46 7.59
C PHE A 439 4.41 19.04 8.82
N ALA A 440 3.53 18.27 9.46
CA ALA A 440 2.85 18.69 10.68
C ALA A 440 3.73 18.58 11.93
N LEU A 441 4.53 17.50 12.04
CA LEU A 441 5.28 17.20 13.26
C LEU A 441 6.74 17.65 13.23
N VAL A 442 7.36 17.70 12.05
CA VAL A 442 8.78 18.04 11.94
C VAL A 442 8.93 19.54 11.70
N PRO A 443 9.62 20.27 12.60
CA PRO A 443 9.83 21.70 12.42
C PRO A 443 10.71 21.97 11.20
N LYS A 444 10.55 23.15 10.59
CA LYS A 444 11.25 23.54 9.35
C LYS A 444 12.76 23.31 9.40
N HIS A 445 13.42 23.59 10.53
CA HIS A 445 14.85 23.35 10.69
C HIS A 445 15.26 21.87 10.58
N GLY A 446 14.36 20.95 10.96
CA GLY A 446 14.54 19.52 10.77
C GLY A 446 14.46 19.12 9.30
N LEU A 447 13.53 19.71 8.56
CA LEU A 447 13.38 19.53 7.10
C LEU A 447 14.60 20.08 6.35
N ASP A 448 15.04 21.30 6.66
CA ASP A 448 16.26 21.89 6.09
C ASP A 448 17.49 20.99 6.36
N GLY A 449 17.54 20.41 7.56
CA GLY A 449 18.57 19.44 7.94
C GLY A 449 18.49 18.14 7.15
N LEU A 450 17.30 17.69 6.75
CA LEU A 450 17.10 16.52 5.91
C LEU A 450 17.56 16.81 4.47
N GLU A 451 17.18 17.95 3.90
CA GLU A 451 17.58 18.38 2.55
C GLU A 451 19.10 18.55 2.40
N ARG A 452 19.77 18.99 3.47
CA ARG A 452 21.24 19.13 3.53
C ARG A 452 21.97 17.80 3.72
N THR A 453 21.26 16.74 4.07
CA THR A 453 21.86 15.41 4.26
C THR A 453 21.84 14.66 2.94
N LYS A 454 23.03 14.30 2.46
CA LYS A 454 23.19 13.53 1.22
C LYS A 454 23.72 12.14 1.54
N VAL A 455 23.34 11.17 0.73
CA VAL A 455 23.83 9.81 0.83
C VAL A 455 24.86 9.57 -0.25
N LEU A 456 26.00 8.99 0.15
CA LEU A 456 26.98 8.48 -0.78
C LEU A 456 26.45 7.19 -1.39
N VAL A 457 25.72 7.32 -2.50
CA VAL A 457 25.38 6.17 -3.31
C VAL A 457 26.65 5.86 -4.11
N ALA A 458 27.21 4.66 -3.90
CA ALA A 458 28.27 4.16 -4.76
C ALA A 458 27.72 4.31 -6.18
N SER A 459 28.29 5.22 -6.98
CA SER A 459 27.70 5.59 -8.27
C SER A 459 27.47 4.28 -8.99
N SER A 460 26.19 3.90 -9.08
CA SER A 460 25.75 2.87 -9.99
C SER A 460 25.97 3.56 -11.32
N ARG A 461 27.20 3.37 -11.81
CA ARG A 461 27.70 3.72 -13.13
C ARG A 461 26.50 3.71 -14.05
N HIS A 462 25.97 4.91 -14.36
CA HIS A 462 24.55 5.16 -14.69
C HIS A 462 23.83 3.86 -14.96
N SER A 463 23.02 3.36 -14.00
CA SER A 463 22.09 2.24 -14.25
C SER A 463 21.65 2.41 -15.68
N SER A 464 22.14 1.51 -16.55
CA SER A 464 22.13 1.81 -17.98
C SER A 464 20.71 2.20 -18.34
N ALA A 465 20.50 3.17 -19.23
CA ALA A 465 19.12 3.62 -19.53
C ALA A 465 18.17 2.42 -19.76
N GLY A 466 18.70 1.33 -20.35
CA GLY A 466 18.05 0.03 -20.45
C GLY A 466 17.66 -0.64 -19.12
N GLN A 467 18.50 -0.65 -18.09
CA GLN A 467 18.15 -1.19 -16.77
C GLN A 467 17.03 -0.40 -16.07
N ALA A 468 17.06 0.93 -16.13
CA ALA A 468 15.98 1.75 -15.58
C ALA A 468 14.66 1.51 -16.33
N LEU A 469 14.74 1.33 -17.65
CA LEU A 469 13.60 0.96 -18.49
C LEU A 469 13.07 -0.43 -18.14
N ILE A 470 13.93 -1.46 -18.07
CA ILE A 470 13.55 -2.84 -17.70
C ILE A 470 12.91 -2.87 -16.32
N SER A 471 13.47 -2.15 -15.34
CA SER A 471 12.88 -2.08 -14.01
C SER A 471 11.49 -1.44 -14.05
N THR A 472 11.30 -0.36 -14.81
CA THR A 472 9.98 0.29 -14.94
C THR A 472 8.98 -0.61 -15.66
N LEU A 473 9.39 -1.28 -16.74
CA LEU A 473 8.57 -2.27 -17.44
C LEU A 473 8.19 -3.45 -16.53
N ALA A 474 9.12 -3.97 -15.72
CA ALA A 474 8.84 -5.03 -14.78
C ALA A 474 7.77 -4.63 -13.75
N TRP A 475 7.82 -3.39 -13.25
CA TRP A 475 6.78 -2.85 -12.37
C TRP A 475 5.43 -2.68 -13.06
N ALA A 476 5.42 -2.21 -14.32
CA ALA A 476 4.19 -2.08 -15.09
C ALA A 476 3.53 -3.45 -15.34
N VAL A 477 4.33 -4.46 -15.72
CA VAL A 477 3.87 -5.84 -15.86
C VAL A 477 3.33 -6.34 -14.53
N PHE A 478 4.07 -6.17 -13.42
CA PHE A 478 3.60 -6.55 -12.09
C PHE A 478 2.23 -5.94 -11.76
N CYS A 479 2.01 -4.64 -12.01
CA CYS A 479 0.73 -3.99 -11.74
C CYS A 479 -0.39 -4.61 -12.58
N PHE A 480 -0.19 -4.76 -13.89
CA PHE A 480 -1.20 -5.36 -14.77
C PHE A 480 -1.54 -6.80 -14.37
N CYS A 481 -0.53 -7.58 -13.99
CA CYS A 481 -0.70 -8.95 -13.53
C CYS A 481 -1.46 -8.99 -12.21
N TRP A 482 -1.10 -8.11 -11.26
CA TRP A 482 -1.78 -7.99 -9.98
C TRP A 482 -3.25 -7.62 -10.15
N CYS A 483 -3.59 -6.59 -10.95
CA CYS A 483 -4.97 -6.17 -11.17
C CYS A 483 -5.79 -7.27 -11.82
N THR A 484 -5.26 -7.91 -12.86
CA THR A 484 -5.90 -9.06 -13.51
C THR A 484 -6.09 -10.23 -12.53
N SER A 485 -5.04 -10.56 -11.76
CA SER A 485 -5.13 -11.60 -10.73
C SER A 485 -6.19 -11.28 -9.68
N PHE A 486 -6.26 -10.02 -9.26
CA PHE A 486 -7.20 -9.58 -8.24
C PHE A 486 -8.65 -9.69 -8.73
N VAL A 487 -8.97 -9.04 -9.86
CA VAL A 487 -10.34 -8.96 -10.39
C VAL A 487 -10.91 -10.34 -10.71
N TYR A 488 -10.11 -11.24 -11.30
CA TYR A 488 -10.62 -12.55 -11.74
C TYR A 488 -10.43 -13.70 -10.75
N TYR A 489 -9.50 -13.60 -9.78
CA TYR A 489 -9.18 -14.74 -8.90
C TYR A 489 -9.16 -14.43 -7.41
N LEU A 490 -8.68 -13.25 -7.00
CA LEU A 490 -8.46 -12.98 -5.59
C LEU A 490 -9.61 -12.21 -4.94
N GLN A 491 -10.51 -11.63 -5.74
CA GLN A 491 -11.67 -10.92 -5.20
C GLN A 491 -12.54 -11.91 -4.40
N SER A 492 -12.82 -11.54 -3.15
CA SER A 492 -13.68 -12.28 -2.24
C SER A 492 -15.02 -11.58 -2.01
N VAL A 493 -15.32 -10.53 -2.78
CA VAL A 493 -16.54 -9.73 -2.62
C VAL A 493 -17.74 -10.51 -3.15
N LEU A 494 -17.65 -11.03 -4.37
CA LEU A 494 -18.63 -11.91 -4.99
C LEU A 494 -17.99 -13.26 -5.33
N PRO A 495 -17.94 -14.21 -4.38
CA PRO A 495 -17.46 -15.54 -4.69
C PRO A 495 -18.35 -16.14 -5.79
N ASP A 496 -17.70 -16.78 -6.77
CA ASP A 496 -18.34 -17.43 -7.91
C ASP A 496 -19.10 -16.49 -8.86
N TYR A 497 -18.68 -15.22 -8.96
CA TYR A 497 -19.24 -14.27 -9.92
C TYR A 497 -19.09 -14.75 -11.37
N LYS A 498 -20.20 -14.79 -12.11
CA LYS A 498 -20.28 -15.39 -13.44
C LYS A 498 -20.13 -14.43 -14.61
N TRP A 499 -19.91 -13.14 -14.34
CA TRP A 499 -19.88 -12.08 -15.37
C TRP A 499 -21.19 -11.97 -16.17
N ASP A 500 -22.30 -12.39 -15.59
CA ASP A 500 -23.63 -12.43 -16.22
C ASP A 500 -24.33 -11.07 -16.26
N VAL A 501 -24.03 -10.18 -15.31
CA VAL A 501 -24.55 -8.79 -15.28
C VAL A 501 -24.06 -7.96 -16.47
N GLN A 502 -22.81 -8.14 -16.88
CA GLN A 502 -22.19 -7.35 -17.95
C GLN A 502 -22.95 -7.49 -19.28
N ASP A 503 -23.31 -8.72 -19.65
CA ASP A 503 -23.97 -8.99 -20.91
C ASP A 503 -25.37 -8.34 -21.00
N VAL A 504 -26.17 -8.44 -19.93
CA VAL A 504 -27.52 -7.84 -19.91
C VAL A 504 -27.47 -6.31 -19.84
N CYS A 505 -26.49 -5.75 -19.13
CA CYS A 505 -26.30 -4.31 -19.04
C CYS A 505 -25.86 -3.68 -20.36
N ASN A 506 -24.94 -4.30 -21.10
CA ASN A 506 -24.54 -3.83 -22.43
C ASN A 506 -25.73 -3.74 -23.41
N VAL A 507 -26.65 -4.72 -23.36
CA VAL A 507 -27.87 -4.71 -24.19
C VAL A 507 -28.82 -3.59 -23.75
N TRP A 508 -28.98 -3.38 -22.45
CA TRP A 508 -29.85 -2.32 -21.92
C TRP A 508 -29.32 -0.91 -22.21
N GLU A 509 -28.04 -0.66 -21.99
CA GLU A 509 -27.41 0.65 -22.24
C GLU A 509 -27.39 1.03 -23.72
N SER A 510 -27.13 0.06 -24.61
CA SER A 510 -27.20 0.30 -26.05
C SER A 510 -28.61 0.67 -26.50
N ALA A 511 -29.65 0.08 -25.87
CA ALA A 511 -31.03 0.45 -26.14
C ALA A 511 -31.40 1.84 -25.61
N MET A 512 -30.95 2.21 -24.40
CA MET A 512 -31.15 3.55 -23.85
C MET A 512 -30.45 4.61 -24.73
N THR A 513 -29.22 4.36 -25.14
CA THR A 513 -28.47 5.24 -26.06
C THR A 513 -29.20 5.40 -27.41
N ALA A 514 -29.80 4.32 -27.92
CA ALA A 514 -30.57 4.36 -29.16
C ALA A 514 -31.87 5.18 -29.01
N GLN A 515 -32.55 5.11 -27.85
CA GLN A 515 -33.72 5.93 -27.55
C GLN A 515 -33.38 7.43 -27.45
N GLU A 516 -32.26 7.77 -26.83
CA GLU A 516 -31.78 9.16 -26.80
C GLU A 516 -31.42 9.66 -28.22
N ALA A 517 -30.77 8.82 -29.03
CA ALA A 517 -30.34 9.18 -30.38
C ALA A 517 -31.51 9.38 -31.36
N THR A 518 -32.59 8.62 -31.23
CA THR A 518 -33.76 8.79 -32.11
C THR A 518 -34.52 10.08 -31.84
N GLY A 519 -34.19 10.82 -30.77
CA GLY A 519 -34.85 12.08 -30.46
C GLY A 519 -36.35 11.91 -30.28
N SER A 520 -36.81 10.68 -30.04
CA SER A 520 -38.11 10.41 -29.44
C SER A 520 -38.02 10.88 -28.01
N THR A 521 -37.93 12.19 -27.84
CA THR A 521 -38.48 12.88 -26.69
C THR A 521 -39.89 12.37 -26.63
N ILE A 522 -40.12 11.35 -25.81
CA ILE A 522 -41.42 11.08 -25.26
C ILE A 522 -41.67 12.36 -24.46
N LEU A 523 -42.18 13.39 -25.14
CA LEU A 523 -42.76 14.53 -24.48
C LEU A 523 -43.70 13.90 -23.43
N PRO A 524 -43.48 14.13 -22.13
CA PRO A 524 -44.52 13.83 -21.17
C PRO A 524 -45.77 14.47 -21.76
N ALA A 525 -46.82 13.67 -21.96
CA ALA A 525 -48.02 14.16 -22.61
C ALA A 525 -48.42 15.44 -21.87
N ALA A 526 -48.42 16.56 -22.60
CA ALA A 526 -48.64 17.88 -22.05
C ALA A 526 -49.95 17.87 -21.25
N GLY A 527 -49.81 17.95 -19.94
CA GLY A 527 -50.90 17.80 -18.99
C GLY A 527 -50.58 18.33 -17.60
N GLN A 528 -49.64 19.26 -17.45
CA GLN A 528 -49.65 20.22 -16.34
C GLN A 528 -48.67 21.37 -16.61
N GLU A 529 -49.25 22.54 -16.88
CA GLU A 529 -48.56 23.83 -16.81
C GLU A 529 -48.15 24.11 -15.36
N GLY A 530 -46.88 24.41 -15.13
CA GLY A 530 -46.36 24.78 -13.81
C GLY A 530 -44.85 24.87 -13.82
N GLY A 531 -44.31 25.90 -14.48
CA GLY A 531 -42.89 26.00 -14.80
C GLY A 531 -41.98 26.31 -13.61
N VAL A 532 -40.74 25.80 -13.67
CA VAL A 532 -39.52 26.47 -13.22
C VAL A 532 -38.36 26.00 -14.12
N SER A 533 -37.65 26.96 -14.71
CA SER A 533 -36.46 26.77 -15.56
C SER A 533 -35.22 26.54 -14.71
N GLY A 534 -34.31 25.63 -15.11
CA GLY A 534 -33.01 25.50 -14.44
C GLY A 534 -32.06 24.48 -15.06
N ALA A 535 -31.37 24.90 -16.13
CA ALA A 535 -30.11 24.42 -16.71
C ALA A 535 -29.37 23.20 -16.09
N ALA A 536 -29.22 22.13 -16.89
CA ALA A 536 -28.02 21.28 -16.90
C ALA A 536 -27.98 20.39 -18.16
N SER A 537 -27.11 20.70 -19.12
CA SER A 537 -26.70 19.74 -20.17
C SER A 537 -25.37 20.19 -20.75
N GLY A 538 -24.29 19.57 -20.30
CA GLY A 538 -22.94 19.89 -20.74
C GLY A 538 -21.89 18.96 -20.18
N MET A 539 -22.04 17.64 -20.37
CA MET A 539 -20.97 16.70 -19.98
C MET A 539 -20.80 15.47 -20.90
N GLY A 540 -21.71 15.22 -21.85
CA GLY A 540 -21.67 14.04 -22.73
C GLY A 540 -20.71 14.10 -23.93
N ARG A 541 -20.03 15.24 -24.20
CA ARG A 541 -19.22 15.40 -25.43
C ARG A 541 -17.70 15.27 -25.25
N ILE A 542 -17.20 15.10 -24.03
CA ILE A 542 -15.74 15.14 -23.78
C ILE A 542 -15.08 13.75 -23.85
N LEU A 543 -15.82 12.67 -23.68
CA LEU A 543 -15.22 11.31 -23.65
C LEU A 543 -14.91 10.70 -25.03
N LEU A 544 -15.42 11.26 -26.12
CA LEU A 544 -15.14 10.77 -27.48
C LEU A 544 -13.85 11.35 -28.11
N ALA A 545 -13.18 12.28 -27.43
CA ALA A 545 -11.96 12.93 -27.95
C ALA A 545 -10.64 12.33 -27.43
N LEU A 546 -10.67 11.31 -26.55
CA LEU A 546 -9.45 10.69 -25.99
C LEU A 546 -9.17 9.27 -26.52
N GLY A 547 -9.58 9.02 -27.77
CA GLY A 547 -9.12 7.86 -28.53
C GLY A 547 -7.68 8.01 -29.01
N LEU A 548 -6.77 7.26 -28.39
CA LEU A 548 -5.61 6.58 -28.98
C LEU A 548 -4.72 7.37 -29.97
N ALA A 549 -3.55 7.77 -29.46
CA ALA A 549 -2.28 7.82 -30.20
C ALA A 549 -1.16 7.27 -29.32
#